data_AF-A0A1B6KGD2-F1
#
_entry.id   AF-A0A1B6KGD2-F1
#
_cell.length_a   1.000
_cell.length_b   1.000
_cell.length_c   1.000
_cell.angle_alpha   90.00
_cell.angle_beta   90.00
_cell.angle_gamma   90.00
#
_symmetry.space_group_name_H-M   'P 1'
#
loop_
_entity.id
_entity.type
_entity.pdbx_description
1 polymer ?
#
loop_
_entity_poly.entity_id
_entity_poly.type
_entity_poly.pdbx_seq_one_letter_code
_entity_poly.pdbx_strand_id
1 'polypeptide(L)'
;HECPFGRTSVELVKLLCEILHIGEPPSEQGQNYHPMFFTHDHPFEEFFCICIVLLNKTWKEMRATTEDFVKVFSVVREQITRALATQPPELTMFKARLQLLTYAE
;
A
#
# COMPACT_ATOMS: atom_id res chain seq x y z
N HIS A 1 1.96 -20.31 7.46
CA HIS A 1 2.76 -19.57 6.48
C HIS A 1 1.94 -19.07 5.30
N GLU A 2 0.86 -19.74 4.89
CA GLU A 2 -0.02 -19.17 3.84
C GLU A 2 -0.73 -17.91 4.35
N CYS A 3 -0.74 -16.88 3.51
CA CYS A 3 -1.40 -15.61 3.76
C CYS A 3 -2.93 -15.78 3.58
N PRO A 4 -3.77 -15.41 4.56
CA PRO A 4 -5.21 -15.59 4.47
C PRO A 4 -5.84 -14.55 3.51
N PHE A 5 -5.81 -14.85 2.22
CA PHE A 5 -6.10 -13.90 1.13
C PHE A 5 -7.36 -13.07 1.37
N GLY A 6 -8.52 -13.69 1.60
CA GLY A 6 -9.78 -12.96 1.79
C GLY A 6 -9.74 -11.97 2.96
N ARG A 7 -9.17 -12.36 4.11
CA ARG A 7 -9.02 -11.47 5.27
C ARG A 7 -8.05 -10.34 4.97
N THR A 8 -6.90 -10.64 4.36
CA THR A 8 -5.88 -9.62 4.03
C THR A 8 -6.34 -8.65 2.96
N SER A 9 -7.14 -9.09 1.98
CA SER A 9 -7.68 -8.20 0.95
C SER A 9 -8.65 -7.19 1.55
N VAL A 10 -9.59 -7.64 2.40
CA VAL A 10 -10.54 -6.73 3.08
C VAL A 10 -9.79 -5.72 3.94
N GLU A 11 -8.80 -6.17 4.70
CA GLU A 11 -8.04 -5.29 5.58
C GLU A 11 -7.12 -4.34 4.79
N LEU A 12 -6.57 -4.79 3.66
CA LEU A 12 -5.76 -3.95 2.80
C LEU A 12 -6.60 -2.80 2.22
N VAL A 13 -7.81 -3.07 1.74
CA VAL A 13 -8.69 -1.99 1.26
C VAL A 13 -8.91 -0.92 2.33
N LYS A 14 -9.19 -1.31 3.58
CA LYS A 14 -9.33 -0.34 4.69
C LYS A 14 -8.06 0.46 4.92
N LEU A 15 -6.91 -0.22 4.95
CA LEU A 15 -5.61 0.44 5.08
C LEU A 15 -5.36 1.47 3.97
N LEU A 16 -5.68 1.14 2.71
CA LEU A 16 -5.51 2.06 1.59
C LEU A 16 -6.46 3.26 1.72
N CYS A 17 -7.71 3.04 2.14
CA CYS A 17 -8.65 4.14 2.41
C CYS A 17 -8.13 5.08 3.49
N GLU A 18 -7.55 4.55 4.57
CA GLU A 18 -6.96 5.35 5.64
C GLU A 18 -5.74 6.14 5.16
N ILE A 19 -4.82 5.51 4.41
CA ILE A 19 -3.62 6.17 3.86
C ILE A 19 -4.00 7.31 2.92
N LEU A 20 -5.08 7.13 2.16
CA LEU A 20 -5.56 8.09 1.17
C LEU A 20 -6.60 9.07 1.74
N HIS A 21 -6.90 9.00 3.04
CA HIS A 21 -7.90 9.85 3.69
C HIS A 21 -9.27 9.81 3.00
N ILE A 22 -9.68 8.65 2.48
CA ILE A 22 -10.96 8.49 1.77
C ILE A 22 -12.12 8.73 2.74
N GLY A 23 -12.99 9.69 2.38
CA GLY A 23 -14.15 10.08 3.19
C GLY A 23 -13.87 11.27 4.11
N GLU A 24 -12.63 11.72 4.22
CA GLU A 24 -12.30 12.97 4.92
C GLU A 24 -12.56 14.19 4.00
N PRO A 25 -13.02 15.33 4.55
CA PRO A 25 -13.14 16.55 3.78
C PRO A 25 -11.75 17.07 3.37
N PRO A 26 -11.63 17.71 2.20
CA PRO A 26 -10.37 18.32 1.79
C PRO A 26 -9.95 19.40 2.78
N SER A 27 -8.66 19.44 3.11
CA SER A 27 -8.08 20.52 3.91
C SER A 27 -7.89 21.77 3.04
N GLU A 28 -8.25 22.95 3.55
CA GLU A 28 -7.98 24.23 2.89
C GLU A 28 -6.47 24.52 2.74
N GLN A 29 -5.63 23.83 3.52
CA GLN A 29 -4.17 23.91 3.45
C GLN A 29 -3.56 22.76 2.64
N GLY A 30 -4.37 21.88 2.06
CA GLY A 30 -3.90 20.77 1.25
C GLY A 30 -3.20 21.25 -0.01
N GLN A 31 -1.88 21.07 -0.09
CA GLN A 31 -1.07 21.45 -1.26
C GLN A 31 -0.56 20.24 -2.06
N ASN A 32 -0.84 19.03 -1.58
CA ASN A 32 -0.28 17.80 -2.12
C ASN A 32 -1.36 16.91 -2.72
N TYR A 33 -1.01 16.23 -3.80
CA TYR A 33 -1.78 15.15 -4.42
C TYR A 33 -0.80 14.06 -4.89
N HIS A 34 -1.33 12.89 -5.24
CA HIS A 34 -0.53 11.80 -5.81
C HIS A 34 -0.72 11.74 -7.33
N PRO A 35 0.25 12.19 -8.15
CA PRO A 35 0.07 12.33 -9.60
C PRO A 35 -0.26 10.99 -10.28
N MET A 36 0.27 9.89 -9.77
CA MET A 36 0.03 8.54 -10.31
C MET A 36 -1.45 8.13 -10.39
N PHE A 37 -2.34 8.71 -9.59
CA PHE A 37 -3.77 8.37 -9.67
C PHE A 37 -4.48 9.01 -10.88
N PHE A 38 -3.82 9.90 -11.61
CA PHE A 38 -4.32 10.50 -12.83
C PHE A 38 -3.83 9.77 -14.11
N THR A 39 -3.14 8.63 -13.96
CA THR A 39 -2.52 7.91 -15.09
C THR A 39 -3.25 6.61 -15.45
N HIS A 40 -4.43 6.34 -14.88
CA HIS A 40 -5.19 5.09 -15.09
C HIS A 40 -6.69 5.32 -14.91
N ASP A 41 -7.53 4.57 -15.65
CA ASP A 41 -9.00 4.66 -15.58
C ASP A 41 -9.57 4.15 -14.25
N HIS A 42 -8.88 3.16 -13.68
CA HIS A 42 -9.20 2.51 -12.40
C HIS A 42 -8.01 2.62 -11.44
N PRO A 43 -7.69 3.84 -10.97
CA PRO A 43 -6.41 4.10 -10.31
C PRO A 43 -6.34 3.47 -8.91
N PHE A 44 -7.47 3.37 -8.20
CA PHE A 44 -7.52 2.76 -6.88
C PHE A 44 -7.40 1.22 -6.97
N GLU A 45 -8.05 0.60 -7.94
CA GLU A 45 -8.00 -0.83 -8.17
C GLU A 45 -6.60 -1.29 -8.59
N GLU A 46 -5.94 -0.55 -9.48
CA GLU A 46 -4.55 -0.85 -9.87
C GLU A 46 -3.58 -0.66 -8.70
N PHE A 47 -3.78 0.39 -7.90
CA PHE A 47 -3.04 0.59 -6.66
C PHE A 47 -3.23 -0.56 -5.66
N PHE A 48 -4.46 -1.05 -5.49
CA PHE A 48 -4.74 -2.25 -4.71
C PHE A 48 -4.00 -3.49 -5.26
N CYS A 49 -4.03 -3.71 -6.58
CA CYS A 49 -3.31 -4.81 -7.23
C CYS A 49 -1.80 -4.77 -6.94
N ILE A 50 -1.20 -3.58 -6.93
CA ILE A 50 0.21 -3.40 -6.57
C ILE A 50 0.43 -3.71 -5.07
N CYS A 51 -0.42 -3.17 -4.20
CA CYS A 51 -0.27 -3.32 -2.75
C CYS A 51 -0.56 -4.75 -2.25
N ILE A 52 -1.42 -5.53 -2.90
CA ILE A 52 -1.68 -6.92 -2.49
C ILE A 52 -0.48 -7.84 -2.83
N VAL A 53 0.22 -7.54 -3.92
CA VAL A 53 1.49 -8.22 -4.27
C VAL A 53 2.57 -7.87 -3.26
N LEU A 54 2.68 -6.59 -2.86
CA LEU A 54 3.57 -6.16 -1.77
C LEU A 54 3.25 -6.88 -0.47
N LEU A 55 1.97 -6.91 -0.05
CA LEU A 55 1.55 -7.56 1.18
C LEU A 55 1.97 -9.03 1.21
N ASN A 56 1.75 -9.76 0.11
CA ASN A 56 2.14 -11.16 0.02
C ASN A 56 3.68 -11.35 0.03
N LYS A 57 4.43 -10.42 -0.61
CA LYS A 57 5.90 -10.39 -0.53
C LYS A 57 6.34 -10.22 0.93
N THR A 58 5.88 -9.18 1.61
CA THR A 58 6.23 -8.86 3.00
C THR A 58 5.83 -9.98 3.96
N TRP A 59 4.65 -10.59 3.79
CA TRP A 59 4.22 -11.75 4.57
C TRP A 59 5.22 -12.91 4.47
N LYS A 60 5.69 -13.22 3.25
CA LYS A 60 6.66 -14.29 3.00
C LYS A 60 8.04 -13.95 3.54
N GLU A 61 8.52 -12.72 3.34
CA GLU A 61 9.81 -12.25 3.86
C GLU A 61 9.89 -12.34 5.39
N MET A 62 8.79 -12.00 6.07
CA MET A 62 8.67 -12.09 7.52
C MET A 62 8.46 -13.54 8.03
N ARG A 63 8.27 -14.51 7.13
CA ARG A 63 7.84 -15.88 7.46
C ARG A 63 6.60 -15.87 8.38
N ALA A 64 5.68 -14.95 8.09
CA ALA A 64 4.59 -14.61 8.99
C ALA A 64 3.58 -15.75 9.20
N THR A 65 3.01 -15.75 10.39
CA THR A 65 1.84 -16.54 10.78
C THR A 65 0.63 -15.64 10.98
N THR A 66 -0.53 -16.21 11.28
CA THR A 66 -1.75 -15.45 11.60
C THR A 66 -1.61 -14.56 12.84
N GLU A 67 -0.68 -14.88 13.75
CA GLU A 67 -0.41 -14.07 14.94
C GLU A 67 0.35 -12.79 14.58
N ASP A 68 1.14 -12.81 13.52
CA ASP A 68 1.91 -11.67 13.03
C ASP A 68 1.08 -10.68 12.20
N PHE A 69 -0.21 -10.94 12.01
CA PHE A 69 -1.08 -10.20 11.10
C PHE A 69 -0.97 -8.67 11.29
N VAL A 70 -1.11 -8.19 12.52
CA VAL A 70 -1.02 -6.75 12.83
C VAL A 70 0.37 -6.18 12.50
N LYS A 71 1.43 -6.95 12.79
CA LYS A 71 2.81 -6.55 12.52
C LYS A 71 3.09 -6.46 11.02
N VAL A 72 2.61 -7.44 10.23
CA VAL A 72 2.72 -7.40 8.76
C VAL A 72 2.04 -6.15 8.20
N PHE A 73 0.83 -5.83 8.66
CA PHE A 73 0.12 -4.63 8.21
C PHE A 73 0.81 -3.32 8.60
N SER A 74 1.44 -3.28 9.78
CA SER A 74 2.26 -2.13 10.17
C SER A 74 3.44 -1.92 9.22
N VAL A 75 4.13 -2.99 8.81
CA VAL A 75 5.24 -2.91 7.84
C VAL A 75 4.73 -2.49 6.45
N VAL A 76 3.63 -3.10 5.98
CA VAL A 76 3.03 -2.77 4.69
C VAL A 76 2.58 -1.31 4.65
N ARG A 77 1.98 -0.79 5.73
CA ARG A 77 1.63 0.64 5.84
C ARG A 77 2.85 1.52 5.65
N GLU A 78 3.93 1.24 6.40
CA GLU A 78 5.17 2.02 6.32
C GLU A 78 5.77 1.99 4.90
N GLN A 79 5.80 0.81 4.27
CA GLN A 79 6.30 0.65 2.90
C GLN A 79 5.50 1.48 1.89
N ILE A 80 4.16 1.45 1.98
CA ILE A 80 3.27 2.23 1.11
C ILE A 80 3.48 3.73 1.35
N THR A 81 3.44 4.19 2.60
CA THR A 81 3.59 5.61 2.94
C THR A 81 4.95 6.16 2.49
N ARG A 82 6.04 5.42 2.70
CA ARG A 82 7.38 5.79 2.22
C ARG A 82 7.46 5.89 0.70
N ALA A 83 6.82 4.98 -0.02
CA ALA A 83 6.78 5.01 -1.48
C ALA A 83 5.90 6.16 -2.01
N LEU A 84 4.79 6.50 -1.34
CA LEU A 84 3.95 7.65 -1.69
C LEU A 84 4.67 8.98 -1.44
N ALA A 85 5.49 9.06 -0.40
CA ALA A 85 6.26 10.27 -0.05
C ALA A 85 7.27 10.66 -1.15
N THR A 86 7.66 9.75 -2.04
CA THR A 86 8.52 10.08 -3.18
C THR A 86 7.74 10.69 -4.36
N GLN A 87 6.43 10.90 -4.23
CA GLN A 87 5.53 11.44 -5.25
C GLN A 87 5.74 10.82 -6.64
N PRO A 88 5.63 9.48 -6.77
CA PRO A 88 5.82 8.83 -8.06
C PRO A 88 4.81 9.37 -9.09
N PRO A 89 5.26 9.71 -10.31
CA PRO A 89 4.38 10.26 -11.33
C PRO A 89 3.46 9.20 -11.96
N GLU A 90 3.85 7.92 -11.90
CA GLU A 90 3.11 6.80 -12.49
C GLU A 90 3.04 5.60 -11.51
N LEU A 91 1.98 4.80 -11.61
CA LEU A 91 1.79 3.57 -10.81
C LEU A 91 2.94 2.56 -11.03
N THR A 92 3.52 2.51 -12.23
CA THR A 92 4.69 1.66 -12.52
C THR A 92 5.91 2.09 -11.71
N MET A 93 6.13 3.40 -11.53
CA MET A 93 7.23 3.92 -10.71
C MET A 93 6.98 3.68 -9.21
N PHE A 94 5.73 3.80 -8.76
CA PHE A 94 5.34 3.40 -7.40
C PHE A 94 5.63 1.91 -7.14
N LYS A 95 5.24 1.03 -8.06
CA LYS A 95 5.55 -0.41 -8.01
C LYS A 95 7.05 -0.69 -7.97
N ALA A 96 7.84 -0.03 -8.82
CA ALA A 96 9.30 -0.16 -8.81
C ALA A 96 9.91 0.28 -7.48
N ARG A 97 9.39 1.36 -6.87
CA ARG A 97 9.85 1.83 -5.56
C ARG A 97 9.56 0.81 -4.46
N LEU A 98 8.37 0.21 -4.44
CA LEU A 98 8.00 -0.85 -3.49
C LEU A 98 8.85 -2.11 -3.63
N GLN A 99 9.37 -2.42 -4.83
CA GLN A 99 10.24 -3.57 -5.02
C GLN A 99 11.58 -3.41 -4.30
N LEU A 100 12.09 -2.18 -4.20
CA LEU A 100 13.33 -1.86 -3.50
C LEU A 100 13.17 -1.93 -1.98
N LEU A 101 11.97 -1.61 -1.46
CA LEU A 101 11.68 -1.74 -0.04
C LEU A 101 11.58 -3.23 0.33
N THR A 102 12.48 -3.68 1.19
CA THR A 102 12.43 -5.01 1.81
C THR A 102 11.97 -4.89 3.26
N TYR A 103 11.57 -5.98 3.91
CA TYR A 103 11.31 -5.96 5.36
C TYR A 103 12.49 -5.42 6.20
N ALA A 104 13.74 -5.53 5.70
CA ALA A 104 14.93 -5.13 6.44
C ALA A 104 15.24 -3.62 6.37
N GLU A 105 14.53 -2.85 5.53
CA GLU A 105 14.73 -1.40 5.30
C GLU A 105 13.51 -0.56 5.69
#